data_AF-A0A2G4HX42-F1
#
_entry.id   AF-A0A2G4HX42-F1
#
_cell.length_a   1.000
_cell.length_b   1.000
_cell.length_c   1.000
_cell.angle_alpha   90.00
_cell.angle_beta   90.00
_cell.angle_gamma   90.00
#
_symmetry.space_group_name_H-M   'P 1'
#
loop_
_entity.id
_entity.type
_entity.pdbx_description
1 polymer ?
#
loop_
_entity_poly.entity_id
_entity_poly.type
_entity_poly.pdbx_seq_one_letter_code
_entity_poly.pdbx_strand_id
1 'polypeptide(L)'
;MTKKKTATPHTKQTKPSSRHKAGRGHCLKLLRQLSAYIDGELASDICKEIRSHLGACPNCEVFILSLQQTVILCRHRPVPPLKSADRVALRRAILKKANAK
;
A
#
# COMPACT_ATOMS: atom_id res chain seq x y z
N MET A 1 -29.08 -7.03 53.39
CA MET A 1 -29.24 -6.15 52.21
C MET A 1 -27.96 -6.20 51.39
N THR A 2 -28.08 -6.63 50.14
CA THR A 2 -27.03 -7.13 49.25
C THR A 2 -26.12 -6.02 48.73
N LYS A 3 -24.81 -6.12 48.98
CA LYS A 3 -23.78 -5.24 48.42
C LYS A 3 -23.69 -5.46 46.89
N LYS A 4 -24.11 -4.47 46.11
CA LYS A 4 -23.97 -4.41 44.64
C LYS A 4 -22.48 -4.46 44.27
N LYS A 5 -22.07 -5.51 43.55
CA LYS A 5 -20.74 -5.61 42.93
C LYS A 5 -20.68 -4.72 41.69
N THR A 6 -19.65 -3.90 41.66
CA THR A 6 -19.24 -2.97 40.61
C THR A 6 -18.91 -3.70 39.32
N ALA A 7 -19.47 -3.24 38.19
CA ALA A 7 -19.15 -3.73 36.86
C ALA A 7 -17.94 -2.98 36.28
N THR A 8 -16.93 -3.73 35.83
CA THR A 8 -15.72 -3.25 35.16
C THR A 8 -15.92 -3.19 33.64
N PRO A 9 -15.51 -2.11 32.95
CA PRO A 9 -15.54 -2.07 31.49
C PRO A 9 -14.36 -2.87 30.92
N HIS A 10 -14.68 -4.01 30.29
CA HIS A 10 -13.72 -4.80 29.53
C HIS A 10 -13.35 -4.09 28.23
N THR A 11 -12.21 -3.38 28.24
CA THR A 11 -11.56 -2.89 27.02
C THR A 11 -11.01 -4.09 26.26
N LYS A 12 -11.70 -4.53 25.20
CA LYS A 12 -11.23 -5.57 24.28
C LYS A 12 -10.05 -5.04 23.48
N GLN A 13 -8.86 -5.11 24.05
CA GLN A 13 -7.60 -4.94 23.35
C GLN A 13 -7.46 -6.08 22.32
N THR A 14 -7.78 -5.81 21.06
CA THR A 14 -7.42 -6.69 19.94
C THR A 14 -5.92 -6.54 19.70
N LYS A 15 -5.15 -7.43 20.32
CA LYS A 15 -3.70 -7.57 20.11
C LYS A 15 -3.42 -7.69 18.61
N PRO A 16 -2.37 -7.04 18.06
CA PRO A 16 -1.96 -7.28 16.68
C PRO A 16 -1.41 -8.70 16.57
N SER A 17 -2.28 -9.61 16.15
CA SER A 17 -1.91 -10.98 15.81
C SER A 17 -1.31 -10.98 14.42
N SER A 18 0.02 -10.94 14.34
CA SER A 18 0.78 -11.79 13.41
C SER A 18 2.27 -11.46 13.47
N ARG A 19 3.04 -12.31 14.17
CA ARG A 19 4.47 -12.45 13.91
C ARG A 19 4.61 -13.27 12.63
N HIS A 20 4.63 -12.62 11.47
CA HIS A 20 4.92 -13.29 10.20
C HIS A 20 6.39 -13.78 10.20
N LYS A 21 6.59 -15.06 10.53
CA LYS A 21 7.86 -15.80 10.36
C LYS A 21 7.93 -16.53 9.00
N ALA A 22 7.08 -16.18 8.04
CA ALA A 22 7.26 -16.58 6.64
C ALA A 22 8.33 -15.66 6.03
N GLY A 23 9.36 -16.24 5.39
CA GLY A 23 10.52 -15.50 4.91
C GLY A 23 10.13 -14.24 4.16
N ARG A 24 10.67 -13.08 4.58
CA ARG A 24 10.35 -11.73 4.07
C ARG A 24 10.19 -11.65 2.55
N GLY A 25 10.93 -12.45 1.78
CA GLY A 25 10.86 -12.51 0.33
C GLY A 25 9.50 -12.97 -0.24
N HIS A 26 8.80 -13.91 0.41
CA HIS A 26 7.50 -14.40 -0.09
C HIS A 26 6.40 -13.35 0.07
N CYS A 27 6.36 -12.68 1.22
CA CYS A 27 5.41 -11.59 1.47
C CYS A 27 5.65 -10.42 0.50
N LEU A 28 6.91 -10.04 0.26
CA LEU A 28 7.25 -8.97 -0.68
C LEU A 28 6.89 -9.33 -2.12
N LYS A 29 7.09 -10.59 -2.54
CA LYS A 29 6.71 -11.05 -3.87
C LYS A 29 5.19 -10.95 -4.07
N LEU A 30 4.42 -11.42 -3.09
CA LEU A 30 2.96 -11.33 -3.12
C LEU A 30 2.49 -9.87 -3.17
N LEU A 31 3.01 -9.01 -2.29
CA LEU A 31 2.67 -7.59 -2.28
C LEU A 31 2.98 -6.92 -3.62
N ARG A 32 4.12 -7.24 -4.25
CA ARG A 32 4.48 -6.72 -5.57
C ARG A 32 3.44 -7.10 -6.64
N GLN A 33 2.98 -8.35 -6.64
CA GLN A 33 1.95 -8.80 -7.58
C GLN A 33 0.62 -8.08 -7.35
N LEU A 34 0.23 -7.86 -6.09
CA LEU A 34 -0.98 -7.13 -5.75
C LEU A 34 -0.89 -5.64 -6.07
N SER A 35 0.29 -5.03 -5.91
CA SER A 35 0.55 -3.66 -6.38
C SER A 35 0.42 -3.58 -7.91
N ALA A 36 1.04 -4.50 -8.66
CA ALA A 36 0.89 -4.57 -10.11
C ALA A 36 -0.58 -4.75 -10.54
N TYR A 37 -1.37 -5.52 -9.79
CA TYR A 37 -2.82 -5.62 -10.00
C TYR A 37 -3.53 -4.27 -9.81
N ILE A 38 -3.23 -3.55 -8.72
CA ILE A 38 -3.83 -2.23 -8.42
C ILE A 38 -3.49 -1.21 -9.50
N ASP A 39 -2.24 -1.22 -10.00
CA ASP A 39 -1.78 -0.31 -11.04
C ASP A 39 -2.20 -0.76 -12.46
N GLY A 40 -2.85 -1.93 -12.60
CA GLY A 40 -3.35 -2.44 -13.88
C GLY A 40 -2.26 -3.00 -14.81
N GLU A 41 -1.09 -3.35 -14.26
CA GLU A 41 0.08 -3.81 -15.00
C GLU A 41 0.12 -5.34 -15.21
N LEU A 42 -0.84 -6.08 -14.62
CA LEU A 42 -0.97 -7.52 -14.84
C LEU A 42 -1.73 -7.84 -16.15
N ALA A 43 -1.47 -9.04 -16.67
CA ALA A 43 -2.20 -9.57 -17.81
C ALA A 43 -3.72 -9.62 -17.54
N SER A 44 -4.51 -9.37 -18.59
CA SER A 44 -5.95 -9.13 -18.46
C SER A 44 -6.75 -10.33 -17.94
N ASP A 45 -6.30 -11.54 -18.23
CA ASP A 45 -6.78 -12.82 -17.72
C ASP A 45 -6.57 -12.92 -16.21
N ILE A 46 -5.35 -12.63 -15.73
CA ILE A 46 -5.02 -12.64 -14.30
C ILE A 46 -5.86 -11.60 -13.55
N CYS A 47 -6.03 -10.39 -14.12
CA CYS A 47 -6.89 -9.37 -13.53
C CYS A 47 -8.36 -9.81 -13.42
N LYS A 48 -8.86 -10.63 -14.36
CA LYS A 48 -10.23 -11.19 -14.27
C LYS A 48 -10.33 -12.21 -13.15
N GLU A 49 -9.37 -13.11 -13.02
CA GLU A 49 -9.34 -14.11 -11.94
C GLU A 49 -9.31 -13.44 -10.56
N ILE A 50 -8.46 -12.43 -10.39
CA ILE A 50 -8.38 -11.68 -9.13
C ILE A 50 -9.72 -11.00 -8.84
N ARG A 51 -10.35 -10.32 -9.80
CA ARG A 51 -11.67 -9.71 -9.61
C ARG A 51 -12.74 -10.73 -9.24
N SER A 52 -12.72 -11.91 -9.86
CA SER A 52 -13.63 -13.01 -9.50
C SER A 52 -13.44 -13.44 -8.04
N HIS A 53 -12.20 -13.53 -7.57
CA HIS A 53 -11.91 -13.86 -6.18
C HIS A 53 -12.38 -12.77 -5.21
N LEU A 54 -12.16 -11.50 -5.55
CA LEU A 54 -12.60 -10.37 -4.71
C LEU A 54 -14.12 -10.34 -4.57
N GLY A 55 -14.88 -10.68 -5.62
CA GLY A 55 -16.33 -10.80 -5.54
C GLY A 55 -16.83 -12.00 -4.69
N ALA A 56 -15.99 -13.01 -4.48
CA ALA A 56 -16.32 -14.21 -3.71
C ALA A 56 -15.78 -14.20 -2.27
N CYS A 57 -14.85 -13.29 -1.93
CA CYS A 57 -14.13 -13.27 -0.66
C CYS A 57 -14.08 -11.86 -0.05
N PRO A 58 -14.98 -11.53 0.90
CA PRO A 58 -15.03 -10.21 1.55
C PRO A 58 -13.74 -9.83 2.27
N ASN A 59 -13.02 -10.81 2.83
CA ASN A 59 -11.75 -10.55 3.51
C ASN A 59 -10.67 -10.03 2.55
N CYS A 60 -10.61 -10.60 1.34
CA CYS A 60 -9.67 -10.19 0.32
C CYS A 60 -10.07 -8.85 -0.32
N GLU A 61 -11.36 -8.59 -0.44
CA GLU A 61 -11.88 -7.27 -0.84
C GLU A 61 -11.41 -6.17 0.13
N VAL A 62 -11.66 -6.33 1.44
CA VAL A 62 -11.23 -5.38 2.47
C VAL A 62 -9.71 -5.20 2.46
N PHE A 63 -8.96 -6.29 2.27
CA PHE A 63 -7.51 -6.22 2.18
C PHE A 63 -7.04 -5.39 0.98
N ILE A 64 -7.56 -5.63 -0.22
CA ILE A 64 -7.21 -4.85 -1.42
C ILE A 64 -7.59 -3.38 -1.25
N LEU A 65 -8.76 -3.09 -0.69
CA LEU A 65 -9.16 -1.71 -0.40
C LEU A 65 -8.18 -1.01 0.55
N SER A 66 -7.73 -1.70 1.60
CA SER A 66 -6.72 -1.15 2.53
C SER A 66 -5.37 -0.88 1.83
N LEU A 67 -4.99 -1.74 0.88
CA LEU A 67 -3.76 -1.58 0.11
C LEU A 67 -3.86 -0.39 -0.86
N GLN A 68 -4.99 -0.24 -1.55
CA GLN A 68 -5.27 0.92 -2.41
C GLN A 68 -5.23 2.23 -1.62
N GLN A 69 -5.83 2.26 -0.42
CA GLN A 69 -5.77 3.42 0.46
C GLN A 69 -4.34 3.77 0.87
N THR A 70 -3.51 2.75 1.14
CA THR A 70 -2.09 2.95 1.44
C THR A 70 -1.36 3.61 0.25
N VAL A 71 -1.64 3.18 -0.99
CA VAL A 71 -1.08 3.79 -2.20
C VAL A 71 -1.50 5.26 -2.33
N ILE A 72 -2.77 5.57 -2.09
CA ILE A 72 -3.32 6.94 -2.12
C ILE A 72 -2.56 7.81 -1.10
N LEU A 73 -2.41 7.36 0.14
CA LEU A 73 -1.67 8.08 1.18
C LEU A 73 -0.21 8.33 0.79
N CYS A 74 0.45 7.34 0.18
CA CYS A 74 1.81 7.50 -0.33
C CYS A 74 1.90 8.53 -1.46
N ARG A 75 0.94 8.56 -2.39
CA ARG A 75 0.88 9.51 -3.52
C ARG A 75 0.62 10.95 -3.06
N HIS A 76 -0.19 11.14 -2.02
CA HIS A 76 -0.48 12.47 -1.46
C HIS A 76 0.60 12.99 -0.50
N ARG A 77 1.67 12.23 -0.27
CA ARG A 77 2.76 12.71 0.57
C ARG A 77 3.45 13.90 -0.11
N PRO A 78 3.60 15.04 0.58
CA PRO A 78 4.28 16.21 0.01
C PRO A 78 5.71 15.83 -0.37
N VAL A 79 6.05 16.02 -1.64
CA VAL A 79 7.41 15.84 -2.14
C VAL A 79 8.20 17.10 -1.77
N PRO A 80 9.36 16.98 -1.11
CA PRO A 80 10.20 18.15 -0.82
C PRO A 80 10.52 18.90 -2.11
N PRO A 81 10.40 20.24 -2.13
CA PRO A 81 10.73 21.00 -3.32
C PRO A 81 12.20 20.82 -3.69
N LEU A 82 12.48 20.73 -4.99
CA LEU A 82 13.85 20.67 -5.50
C LEU A 82 14.61 21.95 -5.14
N LYS A 83 15.85 21.81 -4.66
CA LYS A 83 16.73 22.96 -4.41
C LYS A 83 16.99 23.71 -5.72
N SER A 84 17.21 25.02 -5.64
CA SER A 84 17.51 25.85 -6.80
C SER A 84 18.70 25.34 -7.61
N ALA A 85 19.78 24.92 -6.93
CA ALA A 85 20.97 24.35 -7.56
C ALA A 85 20.64 23.09 -8.39
N ASP A 86 19.86 22.17 -7.82
CA ASP A 86 19.46 20.92 -8.50
C ASP A 86 18.61 21.21 -9.74
N ARG A 87 17.69 22.19 -9.65
CA ARG A 87 16.88 22.63 -10.80
C ARG A 87 17.73 23.19 -11.93
N VAL A 88 18.73 24.01 -11.61
CA VAL A 88 19.66 24.58 -12.61
C VAL A 88 20.50 23.48 -13.24
N ALA A 89 21.04 22.56 -12.43
CA ALA A 89 21.85 21.44 -12.91
C ALA A 89 21.04 20.53 -13.86
N LEU A 90 19.80 20.18 -13.48
CA LEU A 90 18.91 19.37 -14.29
C LEU A 90 18.58 20.05 -15.63
N ARG A 91 18.23 21.35 -15.60
CA ARG A 91 17.95 22.12 -16.82
C ARG A 91 19.15 22.15 -17.76
N ARG A 92 20.35 22.38 -17.23
CA ARG A 92 21.60 22.35 -18.02
C ARG A 92 21.83 20.98 -18.66
N ALA A 93 21.63 19.90 -17.91
CA ALA A 93 21.82 18.55 -18.42
C ALA A 93 20.84 18.22 -19.56
N ILE A 94 19.56 18.60 -19.40
CA ILE A 94 18.53 18.41 -20.44
C ILE A 94 18.90 19.18 -21.72
N LEU A 95 19.26 20.47 -21.59
CA LEU A 95 19.63 21.30 -22.75
C LEU A 95 20.89 20.78 -23.45
N LYS A 96 21.90 20.34 -22.70
CA LYS A 96 23.11 19.74 -23.28
C LYS A 96 22.77 18.49 -24.09
N LYS A 97 21.87 17.63 -23.61
CA LYS A 97 21.43 16.44 -24.34
C LYS A 97 20.58 16.78 -25.56
N ALA A 98 19.73 17.80 -25.47
CA ALA A 98 18.90 18.26 -26.60
C ALA A 98 19.73 18.88 -27.73
N ASN A 99 20.80 19.63 -27.39
CA ASN A 99 21.67 20.32 -28.35
C ASN A 99 22.84 19.47 -28.87
N ALA A 100 23.03 18.25 -28.36
CA ALA A 100 24.08 17.32 -28.82
C ALA A 100 23.62 16.49 -30.03
N LYS A 101 22.67 17.01 -30.82
CA LYS A 101 22.13 16.42 -32.05
C LYS A 101 22.54 17.29 -33.22
#